data_AF-A0A8S2TDT3-F1
#
_entry.id   AF-A0A8S2TDT3-F1
#
_cell.length_a   1.000
_cell.length_b   1.000
_cell.length_c   1.000
_cell.angle_alpha   90.00
_cell.angle_beta   90.00
_cell.angle_gamma   90.00
#
_symmetry.space_group_name_H-M   'P 1'
#
loop_
_entity.id
_entity.type
_entity.pdbx_description
1 polymer ?
#
loop_
_entity_poly.entity_id
_entity_poly.type
_entity_poly.pdbx_seq_one_letter_code
_entity_poly.pdbx_strand_id
1 'polypeptide(L)' 'PSKISTSITPFAMIDEHSALPQEQEILFTMHSVFRIVEITQTPSNSRLWEVQLTITDESDPQLAGLTNRIKEEID' A
#
# COMPACT_ATOMS: atom_id res chain seq x y z
N PRO A 1 12.04 21.27 17.25
CA PRO A 1 11.23 20.05 17.46
C PRO A 1 11.84 18.87 16.69
N SER A 2 12.45 17.93 17.41
CA SER A 2 12.98 16.70 16.85
C SER A 2 11.83 15.89 16.22
N LYS A 3 11.91 15.62 14.91
CA LYS A 3 11.01 14.66 14.27
C LYS A 3 11.21 13.31 14.95
N ILE A 4 10.25 12.88 15.76
CA ILE A 4 10.21 11.52 16.29
C ILE A 4 9.78 10.65 15.11
N SER A 5 10.75 10.07 14.41
CA SER A 5 10.48 9.02 13.41
C SER A 5 10.27 7.73 14.17
N THR A 6 9.05 7.52 14.67
CA THR A 6 8.63 6.19 15.08
C THR A 6 8.42 5.42 13.78
N SER A 7 9.34 4.50 13.45
CA SER A 7 9.14 3.54 12.37
C SER A 7 7.99 2.62 12.78
N ILE A 8 6.76 3.03 12.48
CA ILE A 8 5.57 2.20 12.65
C ILE A 8 5.53 1.34 11.40
N THR A 9 5.86 0.05 11.55
CA THR A 9 5.61 -0.91 10.47
C THR A 9 4.10 -0.91 10.22
N PRO A 10 3.61 -0.51 9.04
CA PRO A 10 2.18 -0.25 8.81
C PRO A 10 1.37 -1.55 8.63
N PHE A 11 1.95 -2.69 9.00
CA PHE A 11 1.36 -4.00 8.90
C PHE A 11 1.88 -4.94 9.99
N ALA A 12 1.12 -6.01 10.26
CA ALA A 12 1.48 -7.07 11.17
C ALA A 12 0.99 -8.43 10.64
N MET A 13 1.76 -9.49 10.88
CA MET A 13 1.26 -10.86 10.77
C MET A 13 0.35 -11.13 11.96
N ILE A 14 -0.84 -11.70 11.72
CA ILE A 14 -1.81 -11.99 12.78
C ILE A 14 -2.24 -13.46 12.79
N ASP A 15 -1.40 -14.35 12.28
CA ASP A 15 -1.65 -15.80 12.19
C ASP A 15 -2.12 -16.40 13.54
N GLU A 16 -1.50 -15.99 14.65
CA GLU A 16 -1.85 -16.45 16.01
C GLU A 16 -3.21 -15.92 16.53
N HIS A 17 -3.76 -14.92 15.86
CA HIS A 17 -5.02 -14.25 16.21
C HIS A 17 -6.09 -14.44 15.14
N SER A 18 -5.80 -15.15 14.05
CA SER A 18 -6.76 -15.39 12.98
C SER A 18 -7.88 -16.31 13.46
N ALA A 19 -9.10 -16.06 12.97
CA ALA A 19 -10.24 -16.93 13.22
C ALA A 19 -10.10 -18.30 12.52
N LEU A 20 -9.27 -18.37 11.48
CA LEU A 20 -9.02 -19.56 10.67
C LEU A 20 -7.52 -19.93 10.75
N PRO A 21 -7.12 -20.88 11.62
CA PRO A 21 -5.71 -21.19 11.87
C PRO A 21 -4.93 -21.75 10.67
N GLN A 22 -5.61 -22.10 9.58
CA GLN A 22 -4.99 -22.64 8.37
C GLN A 22 -4.57 -21.55 7.37
N GLU A 23 -5.00 -20.30 7.59
CA GLU A 23 -4.68 -19.17 6.73
C GLU A 23 -3.56 -18.32 7.33
N GLN A 24 -2.71 -17.78 6.47
CA GLN A 24 -1.74 -16.76 6.86
C GLN A 24 -2.35 -15.39 6.59
N GLU A 25 -2.29 -14.50 7.58
CA GLU A 25 -3.01 -13.24 7.53
C GLU A 25 -2.10 -12.06 7.88
N ILE A 26 -2.13 -11.05 7.00
CA ILE A 26 -1.44 -9.78 7.18
C ILE A 26 -2.49 -8.70 7.41
N LEU A 27 -2.45 -8.07 8.58
CA LEU A 27 -3.27 -6.91 8.89
C LEU A 27 -2.51 -5.64 8.60
N PHE A 28 -3.04 -4.81 7.71
CA PHE A 28 -2.56 -3.45 7.47
C PHE A 28 -3.29 -2.46 8.38
N THR A 29 -2.61 -1.38 8.77
CA THR A 29 -3.24 -0.30 9.51
C THR A 29 -4.35 0.37 8.69
N MET A 30 -5.39 0.85 9.37
CA MET A 30 -6.45 1.62 8.72
C MET A 30 -5.86 2.82 7.97
N HIS A 31 -6.42 3.13 6.80
CA HIS A 31 -5.93 4.18 5.90
C HIS A 31 -4.57 3.89 5.23
N SER A 32 -4.14 2.62 5.20
CA SER A 32 -3.03 2.21 4.34
C SER A 32 -3.38 2.44 2.87
N VAL A 33 -2.52 3.17 2.16
CA VAL A 33 -2.65 3.43 0.73
C VAL A 33 -1.70 2.51 -0.02
N PHE A 34 -2.20 1.94 -1.12
CA PHE A 34 -1.40 1.14 -2.04
C PHE A 34 -1.40 1.78 -3.42
N ARG A 35 -0.21 1.86 -4.02
CA ARG A 35 -0.06 2.29 -5.41
C ARG A 35 0.07 1.06 -6.30
N ILE A 36 -0.69 1.06 -7.40
CA ILE A 36 -0.52 0.09 -8.49
C ILE A 36 0.79 0.41 -9.19
N VAL A 37 1.68 -0.59 -9.24
CA VAL A 37 2.96 -0.52 -9.94
C VAL A 37 2.81 -1.07 -11.35
N GLU A 38 2.22 -2.26 -11.46
CA GLU A 38 2.08 -2.95 -12.73
C GLU A 38 0.80 -3.79 -12.71
N ILE A 39 0.21 -3.95 -13.89
CA ILE A 39 -0.90 -4.86 -14.13
C ILE A 39 -0.48 -5.74 -15.30
N THR A 40 -0.32 -7.04 -15.05
CA THR A 40 0.08 -8.01 -16.08
C THR A 40 -0.99 -9.10 -16.19
N GLN A 41 -1.25 -9.56 -17.42
CA GLN A 41 -2.12 -10.71 -17.62
C GLN A 41 -1.30 -11.98 -17.38
N THR A 42 -1.83 -12.92 -16.59
CA THR A 42 -1.08 -14.13 -16.27
C THR A 42 -0.87 -14.97 -17.55
N PRO A 43 0.38 -15.32 -17.91
CA PRO A 43 0.64 -16.01 -19.19
C PRO A 43 -0.07 -17.36 -19.32
N SER A 44 -0.29 -18.04 -18.19
CA SER A 44 -0.91 -19.36 -18.12
C SER A 44 -2.45 -19.34 -18.18
N ASN A 45 -3.08 -18.18 -17.95
CA ASN A 45 -4.53 -18.06 -17.94
C ASN A 45 -4.95 -16.62 -18.26
N SER A 46 -5.44 -16.41 -19.48
CA SER A 46 -5.88 -15.09 -19.96
C SER A 46 -7.09 -14.50 -19.20
N ARG A 47 -7.72 -15.26 -18.31
CA ARG A 47 -8.77 -14.73 -17.43
C ARG A 47 -8.24 -14.21 -16.09
N LEU A 48 -6.96 -14.42 -15.81
CA LEU A 48 -6.31 -13.95 -14.59
C LEU A 48 -5.39 -12.77 -14.90
N TRP A 49 -5.41 -11.82 -13.97
CA TRP A 49 -4.59 -10.62 -13.99
C TRP A 49 -3.85 -10.54 -12.66
N GLU A 50 -2.55 -10.30 -12.74
CA GLU A 50 -1.70 -10.00 -11.60
C GLU A 50 -1.56 -8.48 -11.49
N VAL A 51 -1.80 -7.97 -10.29
CA VAL A 51 -1.67 -6.54 -9.99
C VAL A 51 -0.61 -6.37 -8.92
N GLN A 52 0.51 -5.79 -9.29
CA GLN A 52 1.59 -5.50 -8.36
C GLN A 52 1.27 -4.20 -7.61
N LEU A 53 1.15 -4.32 -6.28
CA LEU A 53 0.89 -3.20 -5.38
C LEU A 53 2.13 -2.91 -4.54
N THR A 54 2.38 -1.64 -4.28
CA THR A 54 3.34 -1.21 -3.25
C THR A 54 2.64 -0.37 -2.21
N ILE A 55 2.93 -0.61 -0.94
CA ILE A 55 2.56 0.33 0.11
C ILE A 55 3.30 1.65 -0.13
N THR A 56 2.62 2.75 0.15
CA THR A 56 3.14 4.09 -0.07
C THR A 56 2.94 4.93 1.18
N ASP A 57 3.70 6.01 1.29
CA ASP A 57 3.66 6.95 2.41
C ASP A 57 3.79 8.39 1.90
N GLU A 58 3.88 9.36 2.82
CA GLU A 58 3.99 10.77 2.48
C GLU A 58 5.26 11.14 1.69
N SER A 59 6.25 10.24 1.63
CA SER A 59 7.49 10.42 0.88
C SER A 59 7.42 9.91 -0.55
N ASP A 60 6.29 9.33 -0.99
CA ASP A 60 6.13 8.89 -2.37
C ASP A 60 6.14 10.09 -3.34
N PRO A 61 7.12 10.17 -4.24
CA PRO A 61 7.32 11.35 -5.09
C PRO A 61 6.17 11.56 -6.07
N GLN A 62 5.45 10.51 -6.46
CA GLN A 62 4.30 10.65 -7.35
C GLN A 62 3.10 11.24 -6.59
N LEU A 63 2.86 10.81 -5.36
CA LEU A 63 1.83 11.41 -4.51
C LEU A 63 2.15 12.87 -4.17
N ALA A 64 3.41 13.16 -3.87
CA ALA A 64 3.87 14.54 -3.65
C ALA A 64 3.66 15.42 -4.89
N GLY A 65 4.02 14.92 -6.07
CA GLY A 65 3.80 15.60 -7.35
C GLY A 65 2.32 15.88 -7.64
N LEU A 66 1.46 14.87 -7.47
CA LEU A 66 0.00 15.02 -7.63
C LEU A 66 -0.58 16.05 -6.66
N THR A 67 -0.16 16.00 -5.39
CA THR A 67 -0.60 16.93 -4.36
C THR A 67 -0.25 18.38 -4.70
N ASN A 68 0.98 18.61 -5.19
CA ASN A 68 1.41 19.94 -5.60
C ASN A 68 0.60 20.45 -6.80
N ARG A 69 0.36 19.58 -7.77
CA ARG A 69 -0.42 19.94 -8.96
C ARG A 69 -1.86 20.35 -8.60
N ILE A 70 -2.51 19.61 -7.70
CA ILE A 70 -3.87 19.94 -7.25
C ILE A 70 -3.90 21.30 -6.54
N LYS A 71 -2.86 21.64 -5.76
CA LYS A 71 -2.77 22.96 -5.10
C LYS A 71 -2.67 24.10 -6.11
N GLU A 72 -1.84 23.94 -7.13
CA GLU A 72 -1.70 24.93 -8.21
C GLU A 72 -2.99 25.19 -9.01
N GLU A 73 -3.93 24.24 -9.03
CA GLU A 73 -5.20 24.38 -9.74
C GLU A 73 -6.32 25.01 -8.90
N ILE A 74 -6.15 25.07 -7.58
CA ILE A 74 -7.11 25.62 -6.62
C ILE A 74 -6.78 27.08 -6.25
N ASP A 75 -5.51 27.49 -6.39
CA ASP A 75 -5.04 28.87 -6.23
C ASP A 75 -5.32 29.75 -7.47
#